data_AF-C9RKK8-F1
#
_entry.id   AF-C9RKK8-F1
#
_cell.length_a   1.000
_cell.length_b   1.000
_cell.length_c   1.000
_cell.angle_alpha   90.00
_cell.angle_beta   90.00
_cell.angle_gamma   90.00
#
_symmetry.space_group_name_H-M   'P 1'
#
loop_
_entity.id
_entity.type
_entity.pdbx_description
1 polymer ?
#
loop_
_entity_poly.entity_id
_entity_poly.type
_entity_poly.pdbx_seq_one_letter_code
_entity_poly.pdbx_strand_id
1 'polypeptide(L)'
;MISLNDYLFSGNTVLKILHQYSNDLRNSAKETHNSIDLAHSNFLIQIIELLEHNDFLTSQSQRIKEFYKYMTREYPFLAFTFKGRIKSLIRAEEKFNGYILEFVYNYYKKNGVFPSEAEIKSTLNFRDLIAYRIVISMPACHIKKGEERSEVERKYLYEIANVMPEFLEERGFTPEISRHKDGGHCDLLKDAVQPYYHDSVATPRSSGYQSLHITMYDNLARCYTEVQLRTKDMDDFAEIGDANHFGYEKTQETRRSKHDQIPSGECVYFDDAYERLTKLQELELSKLDVNMFKAINNQLINDGCGLFRGRQILPFEHLSRFQNDLID
;
A
#
# COMPACT_ATOMS: atom_id res chain seq x y z
N MET A 1 -21.21 -14.51 10.86
CA MET A 1 -20.19 -13.59 10.36
C MET A 1 -20.68 -12.95 9.06
N ILE A 2 -20.56 -11.62 8.91
CA ILE A 2 -20.81 -10.89 7.66
C ILE A 2 -19.48 -10.76 6.90
N SER A 3 -19.50 -10.89 5.56
CA SER A 3 -18.32 -10.80 4.70
C SER A 3 -18.54 -9.96 3.45
N LEU A 4 -17.45 -9.42 2.88
CA LEU A 4 -17.50 -8.68 1.62
C LEU A 4 -18.13 -9.52 0.49
N ASN A 5 -17.85 -10.82 0.45
CA ASN A 5 -18.37 -11.77 -0.55
C ASN A 5 -19.90 -11.73 -0.68
N ASP A 6 -20.63 -11.45 0.40
CA ASP A 6 -22.10 -11.41 0.42
C ASP A 6 -22.67 -10.31 -0.50
N TYR A 7 -21.84 -9.34 -0.91
CA TYR A 7 -22.25 -8.17 -1.67
C TYR A 7 -21.70 -8.14 -3.12
N LEU A 8 -20.68 -8.94 -3.44
CA LEU A 8 -19.94 -8.86 -4.71
C LEU A 8 -20.68 -9.42 -5.95
N PHE A 9 -21.85 -10.03 -5.76
CA PHE A 9 -22.64 -10.70 -6.81
C PHE A 9 -24.01 -10.03 -7.04
N SER A 10 -24.16 -8.78 -6.60
CA SER A 10 -25.45 -8.10 -6.51
C SER A 10 -25.72 -7.08 -7.62
N GLY A 11 -24.79 -6.89 -8.56
CA GLY A 11 -24.85 -5.84 -9.58
C GLY A 11 -24.75 -4.43 -9.00
N ASN A 12 -24.31 -4.29 -7.75
CA ASN A 12 -24.13 -2.99 -7.10
C ASN A 12 -22.78 -2.36 -7.47
N THR A 13 -22.67 -1.03 -7.38
CA THR A 13 -21.39 -0.34 -7.52
C THR A 13 -20.53 -0.52 -6.27
N VAL A 14 -19.20 -0.34 -6.38
CA VAL A 14 -18.28 -0.44 -5.24
C VAL A 14 -18.69 0.44 -4.05
N LEU A 15 -19.13 1.67 -4.31
CA LEU A 15 -19.61 2.57 -3.25
C LEU A 15 -20.85 2.02 -2.55
N LYS A 16 -21.83 1.50 -3.30
CA LYS A 16 -23.05 0.93 -2.72
C LYS A 16 -22.73 -0.34 -1.92
N ILE A 17 -21.83 -1.19 -2.42
CA ILE A 17 -21.32 -2.36 -1.71
C ILE A 17 -20.69 -1.94 -0.37
N LEU A 18 -19.81 -0.94 -0.39
CA LEU A 18 -19.16 -0.41 0.82
C LEU A 18 -20.18 0.09 1.86
N HIS A 19 -21.16 0.89 1.43
CA HIS A 19 -22.22 1.39 2.31
C HIS A 19 -23.05 0.26 2.91
N GLN A 20 -23.46 -0.72 2.11
CA GLN A 20 -24.24 -1.87 2.59
C GLN A 20 -23.43 -2.72 3.57
N TYR A 21 -22.22 -3.13 3.16
CA TYR A 21 -21.35 -3.97 3.97
C TYR A 21 -21.00 -3.29 5.30
N SER A 22 -20.60 -2.02 5.28
CA SER A 22 -20.28 -1.28 6.51
C SER A 22 -21.48 -1.14 7.44
N ASN A 23 -22.67 -0.88 6.92
CA ASN A 23 -23.88 -0.73 7.74
C ASN A 23 -24.32 -2.05 8.38
N ASP A 24 -24.35 -3.14 7.61
CA ASP A 24 -24.75 -4.45 8.13
C ASP A 24 -23.74 -4.94 9.18
N LEU A 25 -22.44 -4.75 8.93
CA LEU A 25 -21.38 -5.07 9.87
C LEU A 25 -21.53 -4.25 11.17
N ARG A 26 -21.83 -2.95 11.06
CA ARG A 26 -22.08 -2.09 12.22
C ARG A 26 -23.29 -2.52 13.04
N ASN A 27 -24.38 -2.89 12.38
CA ASN A 27 -25.61 -3.29 13.04
C ASN A 27 -25.42 -4.62 13.78
N SER A 28 -24.84 -5.62 13.09
CA SER A 28 -24.51 -6.89 13.70
C SER A 28 -23.50 -6.75 14.86
N ALA A 29 -22.49 -5.89 14.71
CA ALA A 29 -21.52 -5.60 15.77
C ALA A 29 -22.17 -5.00 17.03
N LYS A 30 -23.18 -4.15 16.88
CA LYS A 30 -23.93 -3.59 18.02
C LYS A 30 -24.79 -4.64 18.72
N GLU A 31 -25.46 -5.50 17.96
CA GLU A 31 -26.32 -6.56 18.48
C GLU A 31 -25.51 -7.65 19.21
N THR A 32 -24.34 -8.00 18.66
CA THR A 32 -23.47 -9.05 19.20
C THR A 32 -22.39 -8.53 20.16
N HIS A 33 -22.33 -7.21 20.35
CA HIS A 33 -21.26 -6.52 21.10
C HIS A 33 -19.83 -6.83 20.57
N ASN A 34 -19.68 -7.12 19.28
CA ASN A 34 -18.38 -7.37 18.64
C ASN A 34 -17.66 -6.05 18.31
N SER A 35 -16.69 -5.65 19.15
CA SER A 35 -15.98 -4.38 18.94
C SER A 35 -14.96 -4.40 17.79
N ILE A 36 -14.54 -5.58 17.33
CA ILE A 36 -13.65 -5.74 16.17
C ILE A 36 -14.41 -5.48 14.87
N ASP A 37 -15.61 -6.04 14.72
CA ASP A 37 -16.47 -5.75 13.57
C ASP A 37 -16.93 -4.29 13.55
N LEU A 38 -17.10 -3.65 14.71
CA LEU A 38 -17.31 -2.20 14.77
C LEU A 38 -16.08 -1.42 14.25
N ALA A 39 -14.86 -1.84 14.60
CA ALA A 39 -13.64 -1.25 14.08
C ALA A 39 -13.49 -1.47 12.57
N HIS A 40 -13.91 -2.62 12.07
CA HIS A 40 -13.94 -2.96 10.64
C HIS A 40 -14.93 -2.08 9.88
N SER A 41 -16.13 -1.87 10.41
CA SER A 41 -17.10 -0.94 9.84
C SER A 41 -16.53 0.49 9.76
N ASN A 42 -15.87 0.96 10.83
CA ASN A 42 -15.21 2.27 10.83
C ASN A 42 -14.07 2.37 9.81
N PHE A 43 -13.34 1.28 9.58
CA PHE A 43 -12.32 1.20 8.52
C PHE A 43 -12.95 1.30 7.12
N LEU A 44 -14.07 0.63 6.87
CA LEU A 44 -14.79 0.73 5.60
C LEU A 44 -15.34 2.15 5.38
N ILE A 45 -15.78 2.85 6.44
CA ILE A 45 -16.20 4.25 6.37
C ILE A 45 -15.04 5.15 5.89
N GLN A 46 -13.82 4.92 6.38
CA GLN A 46 -12.65 5.68 5.88
C GLN A 46 -12.47 5.46 4.37
N ILE A 47 -12.64 4.23 3.86
CA ILE A 47 -12.56 3.98 2.41
C ILE A 47 -13.67 4.70 1.65
N ILE A 48 -14.91 4.70 2.16
CA ILE A 48 -16.03 5.43 1.57
C ILE A 48 -15.70 6.91 1.45
N GLU A 49 -15.25 7.53 2.55
CA GLU A 49 -14.88 8.94 2.58
C GLU A 49 -13.77 9.25 1.57
N LEU A 50 -12.76 8.38 1.45
CA LEU A 50 -11.70 8.52 0.46
C LEU A 50 -12.23 8.47 -0.99
N LEU A 51 -13.20 7.61 -1.27
CA LEU A 51 -13.73 7.43 -2.62
C LEU A 51 -14.76 8.50 -3.03
N GLU A 52 -15.54 9.01 -2.08
CA GLU A 52 -16.60 10.00 -2.29
C GLU A 52 -16.08 11.45 -2.23
N HIS A 53 -15.15 11.77 -1.32
CA HIS A 53 -14.65 13.13 -1.12
C HIS A 53 -13.35 13.41 -1.89
N ASN A 54 -13.45 13.85 -3.15
CA ASN A 54 -12.26 14.03 -4.01
C ASN A 54 -11.46 15.32 -3.74
N ASP A 55 -11.97 16.27 -2.96
CA ASP A 55 -11.33 17.59 -2.78
C ASP A 55 -9.98 17.49 -2.05
N PHE A 56 -9.93 16.72 -0.95
CA PHE A 56 -8.68 16.54 -0.21
C PHE A 56 -7.67 15.71 -1.03
N LEU A 57 -8.13 14.71 -1.79
CA LEU A 57 -7.26 13.91 -2.68
C LEU A 57 -6.63 14.80 -3.76
N THR A 58 -7.41 15.75 -4.29
CA THR A 58 -6.94 16.72 -5.27
C THR A 58 -5.88 17.63 -4.64
N SER A 59 -6.13 18.15 -3.43
CA SER A 59 -5.16 18.95 -2.67
C SER A 59 -3.88 18.19 -2.34
N GLN A 60 -3.99 16.96 -1.82
CA GLN A 60 -2.86 16.10 -1.52
C GLN A 60 -2.03 15.81 -2.78
N SER A 61 -2.70 15.39 -3.86
CA SER A 61 -2.04 15.09 -5.14
C SER A 61 -1.37 16.31 -5.76
N GLN A 62 -1.95 17.51 -5.60
CA GLN A 62 -1.33 18.75 -6.07
C GLN A 62 -0.04 19.06 -5.29
N ARG A 63 0.00 18.83 -3.97
CA ARG A 63 1.21 19.03 -3.17
C ARG A 63 2.30 18.00 -3.50
N ILE A 64 1.93 16.74 -3.72
CA ILE A 64 2.88 15.72 -4.22
C ILE A 64 3.39 16.09 -5.63
N LYS A 65 2.53 16.67 -6.48
CA LYS A 65 2.93 17.19 -7.80
C LYS A 65 3.93 18.34 -7.70
N GLU A 66 3.97 19.10 -6.61
CA GLU A 66 5.03 20.09 -6.40
C GLU A 66 6.40 19.44 -6.25
N PHE A 67 6.48 18.28 -5.58
CA PHE A 67 7.72 17.51 -5.51
C PHE A 67 8.14 16.97 -6.89
N TYR A 68 7.17 16.52 -7.70
CA TYR A 68 7.42 16.21 -9.10
C TYR A 68 8.03 17.42 -9.84
N LYS A 69 7.43 18.61 -9.72
CA LYS A 69 7.96 19.84 -10.36
C LYS A 69 9.36 20.20 -9.87
N TYR A 70 9.62 20.04 -8.58
CA TYR A 70 10.96 20.21 -8.01
C TYR A 70 11.96 19.25 -8.69
N MET A 71 11.64 17.95 -8.75
CA MET A 71 12.50 16.97 -9.40
C MET A 71 12.75 17.27 -10.89
N THR A 72 11.78 17.80 -11.62
CA THR A 72 12.00 18.16 -13.05
C THR A 72 13.02 19.28 -13.25
N ARG A 73 13.28 20.08 -12.22
CA ARG A 73 14.23 21.19 -12.25
C ARG A 73 15.61 20.78 -11.75
N GLU A 74 15.65 20.03 -10.65
CA GLU A 74 16.91 19.60 -10.02
C GLU A 74 17.53 18.39 -10.71
N TYR A 75 16.71 17.49 -11.26
CA TYR A 75 17.16 16.26 -11.92
C TYR A 75 16.66 16.15 -13.37
N PRO A 76 16.90 17.16 -14.23
CA PRO A 76 16.38 17.17 -15.59
C PRO A 76 16.92 16.03 -16.47
N PHE A 77 18.05 15.43 -16.07
CA PHE A 77 18.70 14.30 -16.73
C PHE A 77 18.11 12.93 -16.32
N LEU A 78 17.33 12.83 -15.24
CA LEU A 78 16.65 11.60 -14.83
C LEU A 78 15.32 11.47 -15.56
N ALA A 79 14.98 10.25 -15.99
CA ALA A 79 13.60 9.91 -16.32
C ALA A 79 12.92 9.41 -15.04
N PHE A 80 11.71 9.86 -14.77
CA PHE A 80 11.00 9.40 -13.57
C PHE A 80 9.47 9.48 -13.70
N THR A 81 8.78 8.65 -12.91
CA THR A 81 7.33 8.60 -12.86
C THR A 81 6.82 8.76 -11.43
N PHE A 82 5.67 9.40 -11.28
CA PHE A 82 4.92 9.51 -10.05
C PHE A 82 3.56 8.84 -10.26
N LYS A 83 3.33 7.73 -9.55
CA LYS A 83 2.08 6.96 -9.60
C LYS A 83 1.42 6.95 -8.22
N GLY A 84 0.32 7.67 -8.08
CA GLY A 84 -0.53 7.64 -6.88
C GLY A 84 -1.68 6.66 -7.05
N ARG A 85 -1.99 5.89 -6.01
CA ARG A 85 -3.15 4.99 -5.96
C ARG A 85 -3.85 5.00 -4.61
N ILE A 86 -5.16 4.77 -4.63
CA ILE A 86 -5.93 4.33 -3.45
C ILE A 86 -5.98 2.81 -3.47
N LYS A 87 -5.78 2.17 -2.32
CA LYS A 87 -5.85 0.72 -2.16
C LYS A 87 -7.24 0.22 -2.57
N SER A 88 -7.28 -0.93 -3.24
CA SER A 88 -8.55 -1.53 -3.67
C SER A 88 -9.32 -2.13 -2.51
N LEU A 89 -10.63 -2.28 -2.69
CA LEU A 89 -11.53 -2.85 -1.68
C LEU A 89 -11.12 -4.27 -1.27
N ILE A 90 -10.87 -5.16 -2.23
CA ILE A 90 -10.45 -6.54 -1.93
C ILE A 90 -9.12 -6.56 -1.17
N ARG A 91 -8.12 -5.76 -1.59
CA ARG A 91 -6.81 -5.72 -0.90
C ARG A 91 -6.89 -5.03 0.47
N ALA A 92 -7.80 -4.08 0.64
CA ALA A 92 -8.06 -3.44 1.93
C ALA A 92 -8.70 -4.45 2.91
N GLU A 93 -9.67 -5.22 2.43
CA GLU A 93 -10.32 -6.29 3.21
C GLU A 93 -9.33 -7.41 3.58
N GLU A 94 -8.49 -7.83 2.63
CA GLU A 94 -7.42 -8.80 2.88
C GLU A 94 -6.44 -8.30 3.95
N LYS A 95 -6.06 -7.02 3.85
CA LYS A 95 -5.10 -6.43 4.79
C LYS A 95 -5.71 -6.31 6.18
N PHE A 96 -6.97 -5.92 6.29
CA PHE A 96 -7.67 -5.79 7.56
C PHE A 96 -7.69 -7.11 8.33
N ASN A 97 -8.21 -8.15 7.69
CA ASN A 97 -8.30 -9.48 8.29
C ASN A 97 -6.91 -10.11 8.48
N GLY A 98 -5.97 -9.88 7.56
CA GLY A 98 -4.60 -10.36 7.67
C GLY A 98 -3.85 -9.84 8.89
N TYR A 99 -4.09 -8.59 9.31
CA TYR A 99 -3.52 -8.02 10.53
C TYR A 99 -4.05 -8.71 11.79
N ILE A 100 -5.36 -9.00 11.83
CA ILE A 100 -5.97 -9.75 12.95
C ILE A 100 -5.31 -11.13 13.06
N LEU A 101 -5.24 -11.87 11.95
CA LEU A 101 -4.65 -13.21 11.95
C LEU A 101 -3.19 -13.21 12.38
N GLU A 102 -2.37 -12.35 11.77
CA GLU A 102 -0.94 -12.29 12.06
C GLU A 102 -0.69 -11.89 13.52
N PHE A 103 -1.43 -10.92 14.04
CA PHE A 103 -1.29 -10.47 15.41
C PHE A 103 -1.72 -11.56 16.41
N VAL A 104 -2.93 -12.11 16.26
CA VAL A 104 -3.46 -13.12 17.18
C VAL A 104 -2.60 -14.38 17.16
N TYR A 105 -2.17 -14.86 15.98
CA TYR A 105 -1.28 -16.00 15.86
C TYR A 105 0.05 -15.78 16.59
N ASN A 106 0.72 -14.65 16.32
CA ASN A 106 2.01 -14.34 16.93
C ASN A 106 1.88 -14.15 18.45
N TYR A 107 0.78 -13.53 18.91
CA TYR A 107 0.50 -13.34 20.32
C TYR A 107 0.27 -14.67 21.03
N TYR A 108 -0.59 -15.53 20.47
CA TYR A 108 -0.88 -16.85 21.03
C TYR A 108 0.38 -17.72 21.07
N LYS A 109 1.15 -17.76 19.98
CA LYS A 109 2.41 -18.52 19.93
C LYS A 109 3.42 -18.08 20.99
N LYS A 110 3.45 -16.78 21.31
CA LYS A 110 4.37 -16.21 22.30
C LYS A 110 3.88 -16.40 23.74
N ASN A 111 2.58 -16.24 23.98
CA ASN A 111 2.02 -16.12 25.34
C ASN A 111 1.19 -17.34 25.79
N GLY A 112 0.80 -18.23 24.86
CA GLY A 112 -0.07 -19.38 25.13
C GLY A 112 -1.54 -19.02 25.39
N VAL A 113 -1.91 -17.73 25.23
CA VAL A 113 -3.25 -17.20 25.45
C VAL A 113 -3.62 -16.23 24.33
N PHE A 114 -4.92 -16.00 24.11
CA PHE A 114 -5.40 -15.05 23.11
C PHE A 114 -5.31 -13.60 23.59
N PRO A 115 -5.06 -12.63 22.68
CA PRO A 115 -5.04 -11.22 23.03
C PRO A 115 -6.45 -10.68 23.34
N SER A 116 -6.50 -9.60 24.10
CA SER A 116 -7.72 -8.83 24.33
C SER A 116 -8.17 -8.06 23.08
N GLU A 117 -9.45 -7.67 23.05
CA GLU A 117 -10.00 -6.83 21.98
C GLU A 117 -9.23 -5.51 21.80
N ALA A 118 -8.77 -4.91 22.89
CA ALA A 118 -8.01 -3.66 22.86
C ALA A 118 -6.64 -3.85 22.17
N GLU A 119 -5.96 -4.96 22.47
CA GLU A 119 -4.70 -5.32 21.83
C GLU A 119 -4.88 -5.57 20.34
N ILE A 120 -5.92 -6.31 19.93
CA ILE A 120 -6.23 -6.52 18.50
C ILE A 120 -6.49 -5.18 17.81
N LYS A 121 -7.37 -4.34 18.36
CA LYS A 121 -7.70 -3.02 17.78
C LYS A 121 -6.49 -2.11 17.61
N SER A 122 -5.50 -2.20 18.49
CA SER A 122 -4.28 -1.39 18.40
C SER A 122 -3.48 -1.64 17.11
N THR A 123 -3.67 -2.81 16.48
CA THR A 123 -2.98 -3.18 15.25
C THR A 123 -3.69 -2.70 13.97
N LEU A 124 -4.98 -2.32 14.07
CA LEU A 124 -5.84 -1.97 12.93
C LEU A 124 -5.65 -0.52 12.46
N ASN A 125 -4.42 -0.02 12.49
CA ASN A 125 -4.06 1.33 12.02
C ASN A 125 -3.32 1.24 10.67
N PHE A 126 -4.06 1.55 9.59
CA PHE A 126 -3.59 1.43 8.21
C PHE A 126 -2.96 2.73 7.72
N ARG A 127 -1.73 2.65 7.22
CA ARG A 127 -0.94 3.81 6.82
C ARG A 127 -0.78 4.02 5.31
N ASP A 128 -1.27 3.07 4.52
CA ASP A 128 -1.01 2.95 3.09
C ASP A 128 -2.31 2.83 2.27
N LEU A 129 -3.44 3.30 2.81
CA LEU A 129 -4.69 3.39 2.03
C LEU A 129 -4.49 4.26 0.79
N ILE A 130 -3.72 5.35 0.93
CA ILE A 130 -3.17 6.11 -0.18
C ILE A 130 -1.67 5.82 -0.25
N ALA A 131 -1.19 5.49 -1.45
CA ALA A 131 0.23 5.27 -1.69
C ALA A 131 0.67 5.97 -2.96
N TYR A 132 1.82 6.65 -2.90
CA TYR A 132 2.51 7.18 -4.06
C TYR A 132 3.77 6.38 -4.32
N ARG A 133 4.06 6.16 -5.59
CA ARG A 133 5.30 5.54 -6.03
C ARG A 133 6.05 6.51 -6.92
N ILE A 134 7.31 6.71 -6.60
CA ILE A 134 8.27 7.47 -7.39
C ILE A 134 9.29 6.47 -7.93
N VAL A 135 9.36 6.36 -9.26
CA VAL A 135 10.30 5.45 -9.93
C VAL A 135 11.25 6.30 -10.74
N ILE A 136 12.56 6.14 -10.50
CA ILE A 136 13.62 6.84 -11.22
C ILE A 136 14.37 5.91 -12.17
N SER A 137 14.92 6.48 -13.24
CA SER A 137 15.71 5.77 -14.24
C SER A 137 16.75 6.73 -14.79
N MET A 138 18.01 6.33 -14.80
CA MET A 138 19.08 7.07 -15.47
C MET A 138 19.13 6.63 -16.94
N PRO A 139 18.86 7.52 -17.91
CA PRO A 139 19.04 7.20 -19.32
C PRO A 139 20.50 6.82 -19.62
N ALA A 140 20.69 5.80 -20.45
CA ALA A 140 22.02 5.26 -20.76
C ALA A 140 22.96 6.30 -21.38
N CYS A 141 22.44 7.31 -22.08
CA CYS A 141 23.26 8.40 -22.64
C CYS A 141 23.91 9.31 -21.58
N HIS A 142 23.42 9.30 -20.33
CA HIS A 142 23.98 10.08 -19.24
C HIS A 142 24.99 9.29 -18.38
N ILE A 143 25.17 7.99 -18.66
CA ILE A 143 26.15 7.15 -17.96
C ILE A 143 27.54 7.38 -18.57
N LYS A 144 28.51 7.77 -17.74
CA LYS A 144 29.88 7.97 -18.22
C LYS A 144 30.57 6.63 -18.43
N LYS A 145 31.58 6.63 -19.30
CA LYS A 145 32.38 5.42 -19.56
C LYS A 145 33.04 4.93 -18.26
N GLY A 146 32.72 3.69 -17.87
CA GLY A 146 33.24 3.06 -16.66
C GLY A 146 32.36 3.22 -15.41
N GLU A 147 31.26 3.99 -15.48
CA GLU A 147 30.24 4.02 -14.43
C GLU A 147 29.27 2.85 -14.62
N GLU A 148 28.84 2.27 -13.49
CA GLU A 148 27.77 1.28 -13.47
C GLU A 148 26.43 2.01 -13.20
N ARG A 149 25.42 1.70 -14.00
CA ARG A 149 24.14 2.42 -14.00
C ARG A 149 23.40 2.25 -12.68
N SER A 150 23.37 1.03 -12.12
CA SER A 150 22.68 0.76 -10.86
C SER A 150 23.31 1.51 -9.69
N GLU A 151 24.65 1.69 -9.67
CA GLU A 151 25.34 2.51 -8.67
C GLU A 151 24.95 4.00 -8.78
N VAL A 152 24.91 4.53 -10.01
CA VAL A 152 24.50 5.92 -10.27
C VAL A 152 23.04 6.14 -9.88
N GLU A 153 22.13 5.25 -10.29
CA GLU A 153 20.72 5.33 -9.92
C GLU A 153 20.52 5.21 -8.41
N ARG A 154 21.24 4.29 -7.75
CA ARG A 154 21.20 4.14 -6.28
C ARG A 154 21.64 5.42 -5.57
N LYS A 155 22.70 6.09 -6.05
CA LYS A 155 23.13 7.37 -5.49
C LYS A 155 22.02 8.42 -5.56
N TYR A 156 21.42 8.62 -6.74
CA TYR A 156 20.33 9.59 -6.90
C TYR A 156 19.06 9.20 -6.13
N LEU A 157 18.78 7.90 -5.98
CA LEU A 157 17.70 7.40 -5.15
C LEU A 157 17.82 7.92 -3.71
N TYR A 158 18.99 7.78 -3.09
CA TYR A 158 19.22 8.26 -1.73
C TYR A 158 19.32 9.78 -1.65
N GLU A 159 19.86 10.45 -2.68
CA GLU A 159 19.86 11.91 -2.76
C GLU A 159 18.42 12.48 -2.71
N ILE A 160 17.52 11.91 -3.51
CA ILE A 160 16.09 12.27 -3.52
C ILE A 160 15.43 11.94 -2.18
N ALA A 161 15.73 10.78 -1.59
CA ALA A 161 15.22 10.38 -0.27
C ALA A 161 15.65 11.34 0.85
N ASN A 162 16.83 11.94 0.74
CA ASN A 162 17.33 12.91 1.72
C ASN A 162 16.61 14.27 1.66
N VAL A 163 15.98 14.61 0.53
CA VAL A 163 15.29 15.90 0.33
C VAL A 163 13.78 15.79 0.58
N MET A 164 13.19 14.65 0.21
CA MET A 164 11.74 14.47 0.20
C MET A 164 11.02 14.77 1.54
N PRO A 165 11.52 14.33 2.72
CA PRO A 165 10.81 14.54 3.98
C PRO A 165 10.62 16.02 4.30
N GLU A 166 11.69 16.81 4.27
CA GLU A 166 11.68 18.25 4.54
C GLU A 166 10.83 18.99 3.50
N PHE A 167 11.00 18.67 2.21
CA PHE A 167 10.22 19.30 1.13
C PHE A 167 8.71 19.11 1.32
N LEU A 168 8.28 17.91 1.71
CA LEU A 168 6.87 17.60 1.94
C LEU A 168 6.39 18.16 3.28
N GLU A 169 7.25 18.25 4.29
CA GLU A 169 6.93 18.83 5.58
C GLU A 169 6.54 20.32 5.45
N GLU A 170 7.29 21.09 4.67
CA GLU A 170 6.96 22.48 4.31
C GLU A 170 5.58 22.62 3.62
N ARG A 171 5.04 21.51 3.08
CA ARG A 171 3.76 21.44 2.38
C ARG A 171 2.68 20.78 3.24
N GLY A 172 2.89 20.68 4.55
CA GLY A 172 1.88 20.21 5.50
C GLY A 172 1.74 18.69 5.56
N PHE A 173 2.78 17.95 5.18
CA PHE A 173 2.92 16.55 5.60
C PHE A 173 3.79 16.47 6.86
N THR A 174 3.77 15.34 7.54
CA THR A 174 4.65 15.05 8.69
C THR A 174 5.26 13.67 8.49
N PRO A 175 6.59 13.51 8.43
CA PRO A 175 7.20 12.19 8.31
C PRO A 175 7.01 11.38 9.59
N GLU A 176 6.57 10.13 9.44
CA GLU A 176 6.34 9.21 10.55
C GLU A 176 7.55 8.30 10.76
N ILE A 177 7.92 8.07 12.03
CA ILE A 177 8.99 7.13 12.36
C ILE A 177 8.62 5.73 11.84
N SER A 178 9.57 5.10 11.14
CA SER A 178 9.40 3.75 10.63
C SER A 178 9.21 2.75 11.78
N ARG A 179 8.18 1.91 11.67
CA ARG A 179 7.95 0.80 12.61
C ARG A 179 8.98 -0.32 12.46
N HIS A 180 9.68 -0.37 11.33
CA HIS A 180 10.68 -1.37 11.01
C HIS A 180 12.07 -0.84 11.34
N LYS A 181 12.54 -1.13 12.56
CA LYS A 181 13.91 -0.84 13.00
C LYS A 181 14.90 -1.95 12.64
N ASP A 182 14.40 -3.07 12.11
CA ASP A 182 15.20 -4.25 11.84
C ASP A 182 15.84 -4.14 10.45
N GLY A 183 17.12 -3.81 10.41
CA GLY A 183 17.92 -3.77 9.18
C GLY A 183 19.03 -2.72 9.22
N GLY A 184 20.08 -2.95 8.43
CA GLY A 184 21.07 -1.90 8.12
C GLY A 184 20.43 -0.83 7.25
N HIS A 185 20.92 0.41 7.39
CA HIS A 185 20.58 1.52 6.49
C HIS A 185 21.78 1.79 5.58
N CYS A 186 21.54 2.37 4.41
CA CYS A 186 22.64 2.85 3.59
C CYS A 186 23.28 4.11 4.20
N ASP A 187 24.62 4.18 4.23
CA ASP A 187 25.38 5.36 4.65
C ASP A 187 25.10 6.62 3.79
N LEU A 188 24.39 6.46 2.67
CA LEU A 188 23.97 7.56 1.81
C LEU A 188 22.71 8.28 2.34
N LEU A 189 21.98 7.69 3.29
CA LEU A 189 20.91 8.38 4.01
C LEU A 189 21.52 9.23 5.13
N LYS A 190 21.09 10.49 5.21
CA LYS A 190 21.48 11.37 6.32
C LYS A 190 20.85 10.88 7.62
N ASP A 191 21.60 10.95 8.72
CA ASP A 191 21.13 10.59 10.07
C ASP A 191 19.79 11.23 10.46
N ALA A 192 19.56 12.48 9.99
CA ALA A 192 18.34 13.22 10.28
C ALA A 192 17.09 12.62 9.63
N VAL A 193 17.20 11.93 8.48
CA VAL A 193 16.06 11.36 7.75
C VAL A 193 15.94 9.85 7.92
N GLN A 194 17.05 9.19 8.24
CA GLN A 194 17.14 7.73 8.36
C GLN A 194 16.02 7.11 9.21
N PRO A 195 15.60 7.66 10.38
CA PRO A 195 14.55 7.06 11.21
C PRO A 195 13.16 6.96 10.54
N TYR A 196 12.91 7.75 9.49
CA TYR A 196 11.62 7.79 8.80
C TYR A 196 11.52 6.78 7.66
N TYR A 197 12.64 6.22 7.20
CA TYR A 197 12.67 5.28 6.08
C TYR A 197 12.72 3.83 6.56
N HIS A 198 11.96 2.97 5.89
CA HIS A 198 12.23 1.54 5.85
C HIS A 198 13.05 1.23 4.60
N ASP A 199 14.34 0.93 4.79
CA ASP A 199 15.32 0.75 3.73
C ASP A 199 15.47 -0.73 3.33
N SER A 200 14.57 -1.19 2.47
CA SER A 200 14.70 -2.51 1.83
C SER A 200 15.65 -2.47 0.62
N VAL A 201 16.27 -1.34 0.28
CA VAL A 201 17.26 -1.28 -0.81
C VAL A 201 18.61 -1.74 -0.29
N ALA A 202 19.05 -1.22 0.86
CA ALA A 202 20.25 -1.67 1.55
C ALA A 202 20.09 -3.08 2.13
N THR A 203 18.90 -3.40 2.65
CA THR A 203 18.59 -4.71 3.22
C THR A 203 17.38 -5.34 2.50
N PRO A 204 17.58 -5.97 1.32
CA PRO A 204 16.50 -6.59 0.56
C PRO A 204 15.69 -7.59 1.39
N ARG A 205 14.38 -7.66 1.13
CA ARG A 205 13.53 -8.69 1.77
C ARG A 205 13.92 -10.08 1.28
N SER A 206 13.48 -11.12 1.99
CA SER A 206 13.71 -12.52 1.60
C SER A 206 13.23 -12.86 0.19
N SER A 207 12.24 -12.13 -0.34
CA SER A 207 11.77 -12.24 -1.72
C SER A 207 12.63 -11.53 -2.76
N GLY A 208 13.72 -10.87 -2.35
CA GLY A 208 14.52 -9.97 -3.20
C GLY A 208 13.90 -8.59 -3.39
N TYR A 209 12.75 -8.30 -2.77
CA TYR A 209 12.08 -7.00 -2.91
C TYR A 209 12.92 -5.85 -2.35
N GLN A 210 13.05 -4.78 -3.16
CA GLN A 210 13.82 -3.57 -2.84
C GLN A 210 12.98 -2.31 -3.09
N SER A 211 12.95 -1.40 -2.11
CA SER A 211 12.32 -0.08 -2.20
C SER A 211 12.64 0.71 -0.92
N LEU A 212 12.71 2.03 -1.02
CA LEU A 212 12.66 2.91 0.15
C LEU A 212 11.21 3.25 0.43
N HIS A 213 10.76 3.08 1.67
CA HIS A 213 9.39 3.39 2.10
C HIS A 213 9.45 4.45 3.17
N ILE A 214 8.67 5.53 3.00
CA ILE A 214 8.42 6.52 4.04
C ILE A 214 6.92 6.66 4.22
N THR A 215 6.47 6.73 5.47
CA THR A 215 5.09 7.11 5.76
C THR A 215 5.02 8.57 6.11
N MET A 216 4.05 9.28 5.54
CA MET A 216 3.75 10.67 5.84
C MET A 216 2.33 10.75 6.41
N TYR A 217 2.12 11.59 7.42
CA TYR A 217 0.80 12.02 7.84
C TYR A 217 0.45 13.35 7.15
N ASP A 218 -0.65 13.40 6.42
CA ASP A 218 -1.13 14.62 5.79
C ASP A 218 -1.95 15.43 6.81
N ASN A 219 -1.41 16.57 7.26
CA ASN A 219 -2.05 17.39 8.28
C ASN A 219 -3.37 18.03 7.81
N LEU A 220 -3.51 18.25 6.49
CA LEU A 220 -4.72 18.84 5.92
C LEU A 220 -5.81 17.78 5.69
N ALA A 221 -5.44 16.63 5.13
CA ALA A 221 -6.39 15.54 4.87
C ALA A 221 -6.65 14.65 6.10
N ARG A 222 -5.82 14.77 7.14
CA ARG A 222 -5.87 13.98 8.38
C ARG A 222 -5.80 12.47 8.13
N CYS A 223 -4.99 12.08 7.15
CA CYS A 223 -4.80 10.68 6.77
C CYS A 223 -3.32 10.36 6.57
N TYR A 224 -2.99 9.08 6.65
CA TYR A 224 -1.65 8.60 6.33
C TYR A 224 -1.53 8.30 4.83
N THR A 225 -0.34 8.59 4.31
CA THR A 225 0.04 8.31 2.93
C THR A 225 1.43 7.71 2.93
N GLU A 226 1.60 6.59 2.23
CA GLU A 226 2.91 5.96 2.03
C GLU A 226 3.54 6.48 0.73
N VAL A 227 4.84 6.80 0.75
CA VAL A 227 5.60 7.09 -0.46
C VAL A 227 6.70 6.04 -0.62
N GLN A 228 6.73 5.43 -1.80
CA GLN A 228 7.69 4.39 -2.17
C GLN A 228 8.63 4.96 -3.23
N LEU A 229 9.94 4.89 -2.98
CA LEU A 229 10.97 5.33 -3.92
C LEU A 229 11.76 4.12 -4.43
N ARG A 230 11.84 3.97 -5.75
CA ARG A 230 12.43 2.82 -6.45
C ARG A 230 13.25 3.27 -7.67
N THR A 231 14.22 2.47 -8.08
CA THR A 231 14.74 2.52 -9.45
C THR A 231 13.81 1.77 -10.40
N LYS A 232 14.00 1.91 -11.71
CA LYS A 232 13.23 1.18 -12.72
C LYS A 232 13.32 -0.33 -12.51
N ASP A 233 14.52 -0.87 -12.32
CA ASP A 233 14.72 -2.32 -12.18
C ASP A 233 14.05 -2.85 -10.90
N MET A 234 14.08 -2.08 -9.81
CA MET A 234 13.34 -2.41 -8.58
C MET A 234 11.82 -2.42 -8.81
N ASP A 235 11.28 -1.47 -9.58
CA ASP A 235 9.85 -1.44 -9.89
C ASP A 235 9.45 -2.58 -10.81
N ASP A 236 10.23 -2.87 -11.86
CA ASP A 236 9.97 -3.98 -12.77
C ASP A 236 9.99 -5.33 -12.00
N PHE A 237 10.94 -5.52 -11.09
CA PHE A 237 11.01 -6.71 -10.23
C PHE A 237 9.79 -6.83 -9.30
N ALA A 238 9.33 -5.71 -8.74
CA ALA A 238 8.21 -5.68 -7.80
C ALA A 238 6.82 -5.76 -8.45
N GLU A 239 6.67 -5.35 -9.71
CA GLU A 239 5.36 -5.27 -10.37
C GLU A 239 5.15 -6.32 -11.47
N ILE A 240 6.23 -6.91 -11.98
CA ILE A 240 6.18 -7.90 -13.07
C ILE A 240 7.05 -9.13 -12.77
N GLY A 241 8.17 -8.96 -12.05
CA GLY A 241 9.11 -10.03 -11.69
C GLY A 241 8.69 -10.96 -10.54
N ASP A 242 9.65 -11.68 -9.96
CA ASP A 242 9.39 -12.75 -8.99
C ASP A 242 8.82 -12.26 -7.64
N ALA A 243 9.05 -11.00 -7.29
CA ALA A 243 8.42 -10.34 -6.14
C ALA A 243 7.08 -9.67 -6.46
N ASN A 244 6.56 -9.86 -7.68
CA ASN A 244 5.23 -9.41 -8.04
C ASN A 244 4.17 -10.09 -7.17
N HIS A 245 2.98 -9.51 -7.21
CA HIS A 245 1.75 -9.90 -6.55
C HIS A 245 1.51 -11.43 -6.48
N PHE A 246 1.91 -12.20 -7.50
CA PHE A 246 1.79 -13.66 -7.52
C PHE A 246 2.65 -14.38 -6.46
N GLY A 247 3.86 -13.89 -6.16
CA GLY A 247 4.68 -14.42 -5.07
C GLY A 247 4.12 -14.06 -3.68
N TYR A 248 3.46 -12.90 -3.58
CA TYR A 248 2.77 -12.48 -2.37
C TYR A 248 1.56 -13.38 -2.05
N GLU A 249 0.80 -13.80 -3.07
CA GLU A 249 -0.31 -14.75 -2.93
C GLU A 249 0.17 -16.12 -2.41
N LYS A 250 1.27 -16.69 -2.93
CA LYS A 250 1.89 -17.92 -2.39
C LYS A 250 2.35 -17.79 -0.93
N THR A 251 2.80 -16.59 -0.53
CA THR A 251 3.17 -16.31 0.86
C THR A 251 1.95 -16.26 1.77
N GLN A 252 0.79 -15.77 1.28
CA GLN A 252 -0.49 -15.90 1.99
C GLN A 252 -0.90 -17.38 2.12
N GLU A 253 -0.64 -18.22 1.12
CA GLU A 253 -0.88 -19.67 1.25
C GLU A 253 -0.02 -20.29 2.36
N THR A 254 1.22 -19.84 2.52
CA THR A 254 2.10 -20.30 3.61
C THR A 254 1.61 -19.82 4.99
N ARG A 255 0.91 -18.68 5.05
CA ARG A 255 0.22 -18.24 6.27
C ARG A 255 -0.96 -19.15 6.61
N ARG A 256 -1.60 -19.81 5.63
CA ARG A 256 -2.66 -20.83 5.86
C ARG A 256 -2.13 -22.03 6.63
N SER A 257 -0.92 -22.50 6.33
CA SER A 257 -0.30 -23.65 7.03
C SER A 257 -0.03 -23.40 8.52
N LYS A 258 -0.11 -22.13 8.97
CA LYS A 258 0.04 -21.76 10.38
C LYS A 258 -1.28 -21.88 11.16
N HIS A 259 -2.43 -22.02 10.48
CA HIS A 259 -3.75 -22.18 11.09
C HIS A 259 -3.88 -23.48 11.89
N ASP A 260 -3.23 -24.57 11.46
CA ASP A 260 -3.28 -25.88 12.16
C ASP A 260 -2.73 -25.82 13.60
N GLN A 261 -2.20 -24.68 14.03
CA GLN A 261 -1.65 -24.43 15.36
C GLN A 261 -2.59 -23.61 16.27
N ILE A 262 -3.69 -23.05 15.75
CA ILE A 262 -4.71 -22.34 16.53
C ILE A 262 -5.99 -23.21 16.55
N PRO A 263 -6.49 -23.63 17.72
CA PRO A 263 -7.72 -24.41 17.79
C PRO A 263 -8.93 -23.58 17.34
N SER A 264 -9.70 -24.13 16.39
CA SER A 264 -10.92 -23.49 15.88
C SER A 264 -11.97 -23.35 16.99
N GLY A 265 -12.63 -22.19 17.05
CA GLY A 265 -13.67 -21.89 18.04
C GLY A 265 -13.15 -21.32 19.36
N GLU A 266 -11.83 -21.28 19.57
CA GLU A 266 -11.25 -20.69 20.78
C GLU A 266 -11.06 -19.16 20.68
N CYS A 267 -11.02 -18.60 19.46
CA CYS A 267 -10.92 -17.16 19.24
C CYS A 267 -11.77 -16.70 18.06
N VAL A 268 -12.98 -16.22 18.36
CA VAL A 268 -13.96 -15.78 17.35
C VAL A 268 -13.39 -14.75 16.37
N TYR A 269 -12.55 -13.82 16.82
CA TYR A 269 -11.96 -12.81 15.94
C TYR A 269 -10.95 -13.38 14.95
N PHE A 270 -10.21 -14.42 15.36
CA PHE A 270 -9.30 -15.13 14.47
C PHE A 270 -10.09 -15.98 13.48
N ASP A 271 -11.11 -16.70 13.95
CA ASP A 271 -11.96 -17.55 13.12
C ASP A 271 -12.70 -16.71 12.05
N ASP A 272 -13.34 -15.60 12.44
CA ASP A 272 -14.04 -14.70 11.52
C ASP A 272 -13.07 -14.09 10.48
N ALA A 273 -11.90 -13.60 10.92
CA ALA A 273 -10.90 -13.03 10.01
C ALA A 273 -10.36 -14.10 9.03
N TYR A 274 -10.19 -15.33 9.50
CA TYR A 274 -9.74 -16.45 8.68
C TYR A 274 -10.77 -16.84 7.64
N GLU A 275 -12.05 -16.95 8.04
CA GLU A 275 -13.14 -17.27 7.13
C GLU A 275 -13.31 -16.17 6.06
N ARG A 276 -13.26 -14.88 6.45
CA ARG A 276 -13.28 -13.75 5.49
C ARG A 276 -12.15 -13.86 4.46
N LEU A 277 -10.91 -14.10 4.88
CA LEU A 277 -9.78 -14.24 3.96
C LEU A 277 -9.92 -15.45 3.04
N THR A 278 -10.35 -16.59 3.58
CA THR A 278 -10.54 -17.82 2.81
C THR A 278 -11.54 -17.59 1.68
N LYS A 279 -12.70 -16.99 2.00
CA LYS A 279 -13.71 -16.64 1.00
C LYS A 279 -13.21 -15.66 -0.07
N LEU A 280 -12.35 -14.70 0.28
CA LEU A 280 -11.77 -13.78 -0.71
C LEU A 280 -10.75 -14.45 -1.62
N GLN A 281 -9.99 -15.41 -1.10
CA GLN A 281 -8.99 -16.14 -1.89
C GLN A 281 -9.63 -17.12 -2.87
N GLU A 282 -10.76 -17.71 -2.51
CA GLU A 282 -11.57 -18.58 -3.39
C GLU A 282 -12.42 -17.79 -4.40
N LEU A 283 -12.30 -16.46 -4.41
CA LEU A 283 -13.10 -15.59 -5.25
C LEU A 283 -12.72 -15.72 -6.72
N GLU A 284 -13.66 -16.20 -7.53
CA GLU A 284 -13.53 -16.19 -8.98
C GLU A 284 -13.93 -14.80 -9.53
N LEU A 285 -12.94 -13.95 -9.80
CA LEU A 285 -13.19 -12.57 -10.24
C LEU A 285 -14.06 -12.48 -11.51
N SER A 286 -13.98 -13.47 -12.39
CA SER A 286 -14.77 -13.55 -13.62
C SER A 286 -16.27 -13.73 -13.39
N LYS A 287 -16.66 -14.21 -12.20
CA LYS A 287 -18.06 -14.42 -11.80
C LYS A 287 -18.64 -13.23 -11.02
N LEU A 288 -17.83 -12.25 -10.65
CA LEU A 288 -18.31 -11.09 -9.90
C LEU A 288 -19.30 -10.28 -10.73
N ASP A 289 -20.37 -9.83 -10.07
CA ASP A 289 -21.35 -8.91 -10.64
C ASP A 289 -21.32 -7.62 -9.84
N VAL A 290 -20.36 -6.75 -10.20
CA VAL A 290 -20.18 -5.41 -9.63
C VAL A 290 -20.32 -4.41 -10.76
N ASN A 291 -21.34 -3.55 -10.68
CA ASN A 291 -21.65 -2.62 -11.76
C ASN A 291 -20.51 -1.61 -11.96
N MET A 292 -20.23 -1.33 -13.24
CA MET A 292 -19.15 -0.53 -13.83
C MET A 292 -17.98 -1.32 -14.44
N PHE A 293 -17.67 -2.56 -14.02
CA PHE A 293 -16.52 -3.30 -14.56
C PHE A 293 -16.61 -4.83 -14.42
N LYS A 294 -16.29 -5.56 -15.50
CA LYS A 294 -16.18 -7.02 -15.51
C LYS A 294 -14.71 -7.45 -15.60
N ALA A 295 -14.25 -8.25 -14.65
CA ALA A 295 -12.99 -8.97 -14.80
C ALA A 295 -13.18 -10.11 -15.80
N ILE A 296 -12.28 -10.25 -16.77
CA ILE A 296 -12.28 -11.45 -17.62
C ILE A 296 -11.68 -12.62 -16.83
N ASN A 297 -10.62 -12.36 -16.07
CA ASN A 297 -9.98 -13.29 -15.13
C ASN A 297 -9.08 -12.49 -14.15
N ASN A 298 -8.36 -13.18 -13.26
CA ASN A 298 -7.49 -12.58 -12.24
C ASN A 298 -6.33 -11.74 -12.79
N GLN A 299 -6.01 -11.85 -14.08
CA GLN A 299 -4.93 -11.12 -14.75
C GLN A 299 -5.45 -9.96 -15.61
N LEU A 300 -6.64 -10.12 -16.22
CA LEU A 300 -7.25 -9.19 -17.16
C LEU A 300 -8.48 -8.54 -16.52
N ILE A 301 -8.20 -7.51 -15.71
CA ILE A 301 -9.20 -6.77 -14.96
C ILE A 301 -9.16 -5.31 -15.41
N ASN A 302 -10.28 -4.82 -15.95
CA ASN A 302 -10.49 -3.40 -16.15
C ASN A 302 -11.06 -2.83 -14.84
N ASP A 303 -10.23 -2.35 -13.94
CA ASP A 303 -10.67 -1.88 -12.62
C ASP A 303 -10.29 -0.43 -12.38
N GLY A 304 -11.10 0.47 -12.95
CA GLY A 304 -10.98 1.90 -12.71
C GLY A 304 -11.61 2.35 -11.39
N CYS A 305 -12.46 1.53 -10.76
CA CYS A 305 -13.21 1.91 -9.55
C CYS A 305 -12.53 1.53 -8.24
N GLY A 306 -11.49 0.69 -8.27
CA GLY A 306 -10.76 0.29 -7.08
C GLY A 306 -11.29 -0.97 -6.42
N LEU A 307 -11.89 -1.91 -7.16
CA LEU A 307 -12.40 -3.17 -6.60
C LEU A 307 -11.27 -4.15 -6.24
N PHE A 308 -10.35 -4.40 -7.18
CA PHE A 308 -9.25 -5.35 -7.10
C PHE A 308 -7.86 -4.71 -7.31
N ARG A 309 -7.67 -3.89 -8.36
CA ARG A 309 -6.53 -3.01 -8.59
C ARG A 309 -6.77 -1.67 -7.89
N GLY A 310 -5.71 -1.04 -7.40
CA GLY A 310 -5.84 0.26 -6.75
C GLY A 310 -6.33 1.34 -7.73
N ARG A 311 -7.24 2.22 -7.28
CA ARG A 311 -7.73 3.35 -8.08
C ARG A 311 -6.60 4.36 -8.27
N GLN A 312 -6.19 4.62 -9.51
CA GLN A 312 -5.13 5.57 -9.80
C GLN A 312 -5.60 7.01 -9.58
N ILE A 313 -4.81 7.81 -8.86
CA ILE A 313 -5.14 9.21 -8.52
C ILE A 313 -4.09 10.21 -9.05
N LEU A 314 -2.92 9.75 -9.47
CA LEU A 314 -1.85 10.62 -9.97
C LEU A 314 -0.96 9.86 -10.97
N PRO A 315 -0.94 10.22 -12.27
CA PRO A 315 -0.10 9.55 -13.28
C PRO A 315 0.90 10.50 -13.97
N PHE A 316 1.83 11.12 -13.25
CA PHE A 316 2.81 12.02 -13.87
C PHE A 316 4.05 11.26 -14.36
N GLU A 317 4.56 11.65 -15.51
CA GLU A 317 5.76 11.10 -16.12
C GLU A 317 6.63 12.24 -16.64
N HIS A 318 7.91 12.21 -16.27
CA HIS A 318 8.94 13.08 -16.78
C HIS A 318 9.89 12.27 -17.65
N LEU A 319 9.96 12.65 -18.92
CA LEU A 319 11.03 12.20 -19.80
C LEU A 319 12.25 13.07 -19.53
N SER A 320 13.40 12.42 -19.31
CA SER A 320 14.69 13.10 -19.20
C SER A 320 14.89 14.03 -20.40
N ARG A 321 15.31 15.26 -20.10
CA ARG A 321 15.66 16.24 -21.13
C ARG A 321 17.04 15.90 -21.66
N PHE A 322 17.11 15.65 -22.97
CA PHE A 322 18.32 15.23 -23.66
C PHE A 322 19.48 16.23 -23.49
N GLN A 323 20.68 15.68 -23.60
CA GLN A 323 21.99 16.27 -23.29
C GLN A 323 22.44 17.42 -24.21
N ASN A 324 21.64 17.84 -25.19
CA ASN A 324 22.02 18.93 -26.08
C ASN A 324 21.05 20.10 -25.88
N ASP A 325 21.60 21.15 -25.29
CA ASP A 325 21.10 22.53 -25.35
C ASP A 325 21.11 23.08 -26.80
N LEU A 326 20.51 22.35 -27.74
CA LEU A 326 20.21 22.83 -29.09
C LEU A 326 18.70 22.67 -29.31
N ILE A 327 17.95 23.50 -28.59
CA ILE A 327 16.75 24.09 -29.19
C ILE A 327 17.25 25.38 -29.84
N ASP A 328 17.75 25.26 -31.06
CA ASP A 328 17.75 26.33 -32.08
C ASP A 328 16.94 25.83 -33.27
#